data_AF-A0A0G3IB30-F1
#
_entry.id   AF-A0A0G3IB30-F1
#
_cell.length_a   1.000
_cell.length_b   1.000
_cell.length_c   1.000
_cell.angle_alpha   90.00
_cell.angle_beta   90.00
_cell.angle_gamma   90.00
#
_symmetry.space_group_name_H-M   'P 1'
#
loop_
_entity.id
_entity.type
_entity.pdbx_description
1 polymer ?
#
loop_
_entity_poly.entity_id
_entity_poly.type
_entity_poly.pdbx_seq_one_letter_code
_entity_poly.pdbx_strand_id
1 'polypeptide(L)' 'MPAIDRLLEREKLLMSLCYERGLNLREIGALLEVSESRVCQLGSQAISRLRTTLCEKAWTSAN' A
#
# COMPACT_ATOMS: atom_id res chain seq x y z
N MET A 1 13.52 1.52 3.09
CA MET A 1 12.80 1.82 4.36
C MET A 1 12.02 0.58 4.74
N PRO A 2 12.30 -0.09 5.87
CA PRO A 2 12.04 -1.53 5.98
C PRO A 2 10.55 -1.92 6.09
N ALA A 3 9.63 -0.96 6.11
CA ALA A 3 8.18 -1.21 6.06
C ALA A 3 7.63 -1.22 4.62
N ILE A 4 8.15 -0.35 3.75
CA ILE A 4 7.76 -0.31 2.33
C ILE A 4 8.29 -1.56 1.62
N ASP A 5 9.45 -2.06 2.02
CA ASP A 5 10.07 -3.24 1.40
C ASP A 5 9.23 -4.52 1.56
N ARG A 6 8.33 -4.58 2.56
CA ARG A 6 7.40 -5.69 2.80
C ARG A 6 6.08 -5.61 2.00
N LEU A 7 5.85 -4.51 1.29
CA LEU A 7 4.74 -4.41 0.35
C LEU A 7 5.02 -5.25 -0.91
N LEU A 8 3.98 -5.80 -1.49
CA LEU A 8 4.04 -6.42 -2.81
C LEU A 8 4.26 -5.35 -3.88
N GLU A 9 4.82 -5.75 -5.04
CA GLU A 9 5.05 -4.86 -6.19
C GLU A 9 3.82 -4.02 -6.55
N ARG A 10 2.66 -4.67 -6.56
CA ARG A 10 1.36 -4.05 -6.86
C ARG A 10 0.92 -3.04 -5.80
N GLU A 11 1.21 -3.30 -4.54
CA GLU A 11 0.89 -2.39 -3.44
C GLU A 11 1.81 -1.17 -3.48
N LYS A 12 3.11 -1.35 -3.76
CA LYS A 12 4.06 -0.24 -3.97
C LYS A 12 3.65 0.66 -5.13
N LEU A 13 3.30 0.05 -6.26
CA LEU A 13 2.83 0.78 -7.44
C LEU A 13 1.56 1.58 -7.13
N LEU A 14 0.57 0.97 -6.48
CA LEU A 14 -0.65 1.66 -6.05
C LEU A 14 -0.35 2.86 -5.14
N MET A 15 0.58 2.71 -4.20
CA MET A 15 0.99 3.80 -3.30
C MET A 15 1.69 4.93 -4.06
N SER A 16 2.59 4.64 -5.01
CA SER A 16 3.21 5.66 -5.87
C SER A 16 2.16 6.40 -6.69
N LEU A 17 1.22 5.69 -7.33
CA LEU A 17 0.16 6.32 -8.11
C LEU A 17 -0.75 7.22 -7.25
N CYS A 18 -1.06 6.80 -6.03
CA CYS A 18 -1.93 7.54 -5.13
C CYS A 18 -1.23 8.75 -4.49
N TYR A 19 0.02 8.60 -4.03
CA TYR A 19 0.71 9.63 -3.26
C TYR A 19 1.68 10.49 -4.08
N GLU A 20 2.36 9.92 -5.06
CA GLU A 20 3.30 10.68 -5.91
C GLU A 20 2.57 11.33 -7.08
N ARG A 21 1.58 10.63 -7.67
CA ARG A 21 0.85 11.13 -8.84
C ARG A 21 -0.53 11.71 -8.52
N GLY A 22 -1.03 11.54 -7.29
CA GLY A 22 -2.32 12.08 -6.85
C GLY A 22 -3.53 11.50 -7.60
N LEU A 23 -3.41 10.30 -8.17
CA LEU A 23 -4.49 9.67 -8.92
C LEU A 23 -5.62 9.17 -7.99
N ASN A 24 -6.85 9.25 -8.47
CA ASN A 24 -8.01 8.67 -7.76
C ASN A 24 -8.18 7.17 -8.07
N LEU A 25 -9.09 6.49 -7.34
CA LEU A 25 -9.31 5.05 -7.47
C LEU A 25 -9.70 4.61 -8.89
N ARG A 26 -10.46 5.44 -9.61
CA ARG A 26 -10.90 5.17 -10.98
C ARG A 26 -9.72 5.20 -11.95
N GLU A 27 -8.88 6.22 -11.85
CA GLU A 27 -7.68 6.38 -12.69
C GLU A 27 -6.66 5.27 -12.41
N ILE A 28 -6.46 4.93 -11.13
CA ILE A 28 -5.60 3.83 -10.72
C ILE A 28 -6.15 2.50 -11.25
N GLY A 29 -7.47 2.28 -11.15
CA GLY A 29 -8.12 1.07 -11.66
C GLY A 29 -7.94 0.92 -13.17
N ALA A 30 -8.14 2.01 -13.92
CA ALA A 30 -7.91 2.04 -15.36
C ALA A 30 -6.44 1.74 -15.73
N LEU A 31 -5.46 2.33 -15.02
CA LEU A 31 -4.05 2.13 -15.30
C LEU A 31 -3.54 0.73 -14.92
N LEU A 32 -4.09 0.16 -13.85
CA LEU A 32 -3.75 -1.19 -13.38
C LEU A 32 -4.61 -2.29 -14.02
N GLU A 33 -5.52 -1.92 -14.92
CA GLU A 33 -6.49 -2.82 -15.58
C GLU A 33 -7.32 -3.66 -14.58
N VAL A 34 -7.78 -3.02 -13.50
CA VAL A 34 -8.60 -3.64 -12.45
C VAL A 34 -9.77 -2.74 -12.05
N SER A 35 -10.79 -3.32 -11.40
CA SER A 35 -11.92 -2.54 -10.87
C SER A 35 -11.51 -1.65 -9.69
N GLU A 36 -12.24 -0.56 -9.46
CA GLU A 36 -12.05 0.33 -8.30
C GLU A 36 -12.13 -0.42 -6.97
N SER A 37 -13.03 -1.40 -6.88
CA SER A 37 -13.15 -2.30 -5.71
C SER A 37 -11.84 -3.04 -5.45
N ARG A 38 -11.18 -3.53 -6.51
CA ARG A 38 -9.88 -4.21 -6.39
C ARG A 38 -8.78 -3.26 -5.94
N VAL A 39 -8.79 -2.00 -6.41
CA VAL A 39 -7.86 -0.96 -5.95
C VAL A 39 -8.05 -0.70 -4.45
N CYS A 40 -9.29 -0.55 -3.98
CA CYS A 40 -9.59 -0.36 -2.55
C CYS A 40 -9.10 -1.53 -1.68
N GLN A 41 -9.28 -2.77 -2.15
CA GLN A 41 -8.78 -3.96 -1.47
C GLN A 41 -7.24 -3.97 -1.39
N LEU A 42 -6.55 -3.67 -2.49
CA LEU A 42 -5.08 -3.59 -2.53
C LEU A 42 -4.56 -2.51 -1.57
N GLY A 43 -5.21 -1.34 -1.52
CA GLY A 43 -4.89 -0.28 -0.56
C GLY A 43 -5.07 -0.74 0.89
N SER A 44 -6.20 -1.41 1.19
CA SER A 44 -6.47 -1.95 2.53
C SER A 44 -5.45 -3.02 2.96
N GLN A 45 -5.02 -3.88 2.03
CA GLN A 45 -3.97 -4.88 2.26
C GLN A 45 -2.61 -4.22 2.52
N ALA A 46 -2.24 -3.22 1.72
CA ALA A 46 -1.01 -2.46 1.88
C ALA A 46 -0.96 -1.79 3.27
N ILE A 47 -2.03 -1.11 3.68
CA ILE A 47 -2.13 -0.47 5.00
C ILE A 47 -2.03 -1.50 6.13
N SER A 48 -2.68 -2.66 6.00
CA SER A 48 -2.59 -3.73 6.99
C SER A 48 -1.15 -4.23 7.16
N ARG A 49 -0.44 -4.49 6.05
CA ARG A 49 0.97 -4.90 6.06
C ARG A 49 1.89 -3.85 6.67
N LEU A 50 1.69 -2.58 6.31
CA LEU A 50 2.43 -1.45 6.88
C LEU A 50 2.22 -1.39 8.39
N ARG A 51 0.96 -1.49 8.86
CA ARG A 51 0.64 -1.49 10.29
C ARG A 51 1.30 -2.65 11.02
N THR A 52 1.22 -3.87 10.50
CA THR A 52 1.90 -5.03 11.11
C THR A 52 3.41 -4.79 11.24
N THR A 53 4.04 -4.29 10.17
CA THR A 53 5.49 -4.06 10.16
C THR A 53 5.92 -2.91 11.07
N LEU A 54 5.09 -1.87 11.20
CA LEU A 54 5.35 -0.74 12.10
C LEU A 54 5.09 -1.11 13.56
N CYS A 55 4.04 -1.88 13.86
CA CYS A 55 3.74 -2.39 15.20
C CYS A 55 4.81 -3.38 15.69
N GLU A 56 5.28 -4.30 14.83
CA GLU A 56 6.42 -5.17 15.17
C GLU A 56 7.65 -4.36 15.58
N LYS A 57 7.95 -3.28 14.85
CA LYS A 57 9.10 -2.42 15.16
C LYS A 57 8.94 -1.62 16.44
N ALA A 58 7.73 -1.10 16.69
CA ALA A 58 7.41 -0.35 17.91
C ALA A 58 7.57 -1.22 19.17
N TRP A 59 7.36 -2.54 19.05
CA TRP A 59 7.59 -3.48 20.14
C TRP A 59 9.08 -3.83 20.31
N THR A 60 9.84 -3.98 19.21
CA THR A 60 11.28 -4.31 19.25
C THR A 60 12.20 -3.16 19.69
N SER A 61 11.72 -1.90 19.77
CA SER A 61 12.52 -0.79 20.30
C SER A 61 12.26 -0.49 21.78
N ALA A 62 11.38 -1.26 22.44
CA ALA A 62 10.96 -1.03 23.82
C ALA A 62 11.44 -2.13 24.79
N ASN A 63 12.30 -3.05 24.35
CA ASN A 63 12.91 -4.11 25.15
C ASN A 63 14.37 -4.33 24.73
#